data_AF-A0A285D680-F1
#
_entry.id   AF-A0A285D680-F1
#
_cell.length_a   1.000
_cell.length_b   1.000
_cell.length_c   1.000
_cell.angle_alpha   90.00
_cell.angle_beta   90.00
_cell.angle_gamma   90.00
#
_symmetry.space_group_name_H-M   'P 1'
#
loop_
_entity.id
_entity.type
_entity.pdbx_description
1 polymer ?
#
loop_
_entity_poly.entity_id
_entity_poly.type
_entity_poly.pdbx_seq_one_letter_code
_entity_poly.pdbx_strand_id
1 'polypeptide(L)'
;MANNEQKTQEINVEELRAQIEAEIKAKYEEEAKAKAEKEAAERKKLEDKLKKQEENMEAQIKKQEKSLRKQLDSYPKVPIEIPEDPNNPDDVVPVGWNGIIYAIPRGQQFEVPKPIYDIWKYSYEQTKAVNKRIRESTKKEIQVL
;
A
#
# COMPACT_ATOMS: atom_id res chain seq x y z
N MET A 1 12.15 -7.42 -91.43
CA MET A 1 10.84 -7.69 -90.80
C MET A 1 10.77 -9.17 -90.47
N ALA A 2 10.66 -9.53 -89.20
CA ALA A 2 9.93 -10.72 -88.74
C ALA A 2 9.97 -10.78 -87.19
N ASN A 3 8.79 -10.59 -86.61
CA ASN A 3 8.26 -11.15 -85.37
C ASN A 3 9.14 -11.24 -84.12
N ASN A 4 8.93 -10.22 -83.28
CA ASN A 4 9.17 -10.18 -81.85
C ASN A 4 8.18 -11.15 -81.15
N GLU A 5 8.63 -12.35 -80.78
CA GLU A 5 7.84 -13.30 -79.98
C GLU A 5 7.76 -12.81 -78.52
N GLN A 6 6.72 -12.06 -78.20
CA GLN A 6 6.34 -11.78 -76.82
C GLN A 6 5.75 -13.06 -76.19
N LYS A 7 6.60 -13.82 -75.52
CA LYS A 7 6.20 -14.87 -74.57
C LYS A 7 5.61 -14.20 -73.33
N THR A 8 4.31 -13.90 -73.39
CA THR A 8 3.57 -13.38 -72.23
C THR A 8 3.37 -14.55 -71.26
N GLN A 9 4.11 -14.56 -70.16
CA GLN A 9 3.84 -15.45 -69.04
C GLN A 9 2.50 -15.01 -68.44
N GLU A 10 1.47 -15.85 -68.52
CA GLU A 10 0.24 -15.66 -67.75
C GLU A 10 0.61 -15.81 -66.27
N ILE A 11 0.91 -14.69 -65.63
CA ILE A 11 1.06 -14.63 -64.18
C ILE A 11 -0.32 -14.90 -63.61
N ASN A 12 -0.49 -16.01 -62.87
CA ASN A 12 -1.72 -16.30 -62.14
C ASN A 12 -1.91 -15.22 -61.07
N VAL A 13 -2.71 -14.21 -61.40
CA VAL A 13 -2.93 -12.99 -60.59
C VAL A 13 -3.40 -13.33 -59.17
N GLU A 14 -4.08 -14.46 -59.02
CA GLU A 14 -4.60 -14.95 -57.74
C GLU A 14 -3.48 -15.48 -56.83
N GLU A 15 -2.49 -16.19 -57.38
CA GLU A 15 -1.31 -16.64 -56.64
C GLU A 15 -0.42 -15.47 -56.23
N LEU A 16 -0.24 -14.47 -57.10
CA LEU A 16 0.54 -13.28 -56.79
C LEU A 16 -0.12 -12.46 -55.68
N ARG A 17 -1.45 -12.33 -55.68
CA ARG A 17 -2.21 -11.69 -54.60
C ARG A 17 -2.06 -12.43 -53.27
N ALA A 18 -2.19 -13.77 -53.30
CA ALA A 18 -2.01 -14.58 -52.11
C ALA A 18 -0.60 -14.47 -51.51
N GLN A 19 0.44 -14.38 -52.35
CA GLN A 19 1.81 -14.17 -51.91
C GLN A 19 2.00 -12.79 -51.27
N ILE A 20 1.46 -11.73 -51.88
CA ILE A 20 1.52 -10.36 -51.35
C ILE A 20 0.78 -10.26 -50.01
N GLU A 21 -0.41 -10.87 -49.90
CA GLU A 21 -1.18 -10.87 -48.65
C GLU A 21 -0.47 -11.66 -47.53
N ALA A 22 0.14 -12.80 -47.85
CA ALA A 22 0.93 -13.57 -46.90
C ALA A 22 2.17 -12.80 -46.42
N GLU A 23 2.86 -12.08 -47.31
CA GLU A 23 4.03 -11.27 -46.96
C GLU A 23 3.65 -10.07 -46.09
N ILE A 24 2.54 -9.38 -46.41
CA ILE A 24 2.00 -8.28 -45.60
C ILE A 24 1.66 -8.79 -44.20
N LYS A 25 0.95 -9.93 -44.11
CA LYS A 25 0.59 -10.54 -42.83
C LYS A 25 1.82 -10.93 -42.02
N ALA A 26 2.83 -11.53 -42.64
CA ALA A 26 4.08 -11.89 -41.98
C ALA A 26 4.82 -10.66 -41.42
N LYS A 27 4.89 -9.57 -42.19
CA LYS A 27 5.48 -8.30 -41.72
C LYS A 27 4.71 -7.69 -40.54
N TYR A 28 3.39 -7.67 -40.60
CA TYR A 28 2.57 -7.18 -39.47
C TYR A 28 2.73 -8.05 -38.21
N GLU A 29 2.81 -9.36 -38.35
CA GLU A 29 3.04 -10.27 -37.22
C GLU A 29 4.44 -10.10 -36.62
N GLU A 30 5.47 -9.88 -37.45
CA GLU A 30 6.83 -9.62 -36.99
C GLU A 30 6.94 -8.28 -36.26
N GLU A 31 6.33 -7.22 -36.79
CA GLU A 31 6.26 -5.91 -36.13
C GLU A 31 5.47 -5.97 -34.81
N ALA A 32 4.36 -6.72 -34.78
CA ALA A 32 3.57 -6.92 -33.57
C ALA A 32 4.37 -7.69 -32.49
N LYS A 33 5.11 -8.74 -32.87
CA LYS A 33 6.01 -9.48 -31.97
C LYS A 33 7.14 -8.59 -31.45
N ALA A 34 7.81 -7.84 -32.33
CA ALA A 34 8.88 -6.94 -31.95
C ALA A 34 8.40 -5.82 -31.02
N LYS A 35 7.19 -5.29 -31.23
CA LYS A 35 6.56 -4.32 -30.34
C LYS A 35 6.20 -4.94 -28.99
N ALA A 36 5.60 -6.13 -28.97
CA ALA A 36 5.28 -6.85 -27.74
C ALA A 36 6.52 -7.20 -26.91
N GLU A 37 7.62 -7.62 -27.55
CA GLU A 37 8.89 -7.89 -26.88
C GLU A 37 9.52 -6.63 -26.29
N LYS A 38 9.48 -5.50 -27.02
CA LYS A 38 9.95 -4.21 -26.50
C LYS A 38 9.12 -3.75 -25.31
N GLU A 39 7.79 -3.82 -25.40
CA GLU A 39 6.89 -3.48 -24.30
C GLU A 39 7.10 -4.40 -23.09
N ALA A 40 7.29 -5.71 -23.30
CA ALA A 40 7.59 -6.66 -22.23
C ALA A 40 8.94 -6.35 -21.56
N ALA A 41 9.98 -6.01 -22.34
CA ALA A 41 11.28 -5.63 -21.82
C ALA A 41 11.22 -4.31 -21.02
N GLU A 42 10.44 -3.33 -21.47
CA GLU A 42 10.22 -2.07 -20.76
C GLU A 42 9.44 -2.27 -19.46
N ARG A 43 8.38 -3.08 -19.47
CA ARG A 43 7.64 -3.45 -18.25
C ARG A 43 8.53 -4.14 -17.23
N LYS A 44 9.35 -5.10 -17.67
CA LYS A 44 10.29 -5.79 -16.78
C LYS A 44 11.30 -4.83 -16.16
N LYS A 45 11.86 -3.90 -16.96
CA LYS A 45 12.76 -2.85 -16.45
C LYS A 45 12.07 -1.92 -15.44
N LEU A 46 10.81 -1.58 -15.68
CA LEU A 46 10.02 -0.75 -14.78
C LEU A 46 9.74 -1.49 -13.46
N GLU A 47 9.34 -2.75 -13.52
CA GLU A 47 9.15 -3.61 -12.34
C GLU A 47 10.44 -3.74 -11.53
N ASP A 48 11.58 -4.01 -12.17
CA ASP A 48 12.87 -4.11 -11.49
C ASP A 48 13.28 -2.79 -10.83
N LYS A 49 12.96 -1.66 -11.47
CA LYS A 49 13.20 -0.32 -10.90
C LYS A 49 12.30 -0.05 -9.71
N LEU A 50 11.01 -0.41 -9.79
CA LEU A 50 10.05 -0.27 -8.70
C LEU A 50 10.44 -1.14 -7.50
N LYS A 51 10.77 -2.42 -7.72
CA LYS A 51 11.23 -3.32 -6.65
C LYS A 51 12.46 -2.76 -5.93
N LYS A 52 13.47 -2.29 -6.67
CA LYS A 52 14.65 -1.65 -6.07
C LYS A 52 14.30 -0.37 -5.31
N GLN A 53 13.33 0.40 -5.78
CA GLN A 53 12.88 1.61 -5.10
C GLN A 53 12.16 1.26 -3.80
N GLU A 54 11.28 0.25 -3.81
CA GLU A 54 10.57 -0.26 -2.65
C GLU A 54 11.54 -0.80 -1.59
N GLU A 55 12.50 -1.64 -1.99
CA GLU A 55 13.53 -2.17 -1.08
C GLU A 55 14.34 -1.04 -0.40
N ASN A 56 14.71 -0.02 -1.16
CA ASN A 56 15.43 1.15 -0.61
C ASN A 56 14.56 1.96 0.35
N MET A 57 13.27 2.15 0.03
CA MET A 57 12.33 2.85 0.91
C MET A 57 12.09 2.06 2.20
N GLU A 58 11.89 0.75 2.11
CA GLU A 58 11.69 -0.12 3.27
C GLU A 58 12.93 -0.10 4.19
N ALA A 59 14.13 -0.12 3.62
CA ALA A 59 15.36 0.00 4.38
C ALA A 59 15.49 1.37 5.09
N GLN A 60 15.03 2.45 4.47
CA GLN A 60 15.00 3.78 5.09
C GLN A 60 13.99 3.85 6.24
N ILE A 61 12.78 3.31 6.03
CA ILE A 61 11.72 3.24 7.06
C ILE A 61 12.22 2.45 8.27
N LYS A 62 12.83 1.27 8.06
CA LYS A 62 13.40 0.46 9.16
C LYS A 62 14.48 1.21 9.95
N LYS A 63 15.29 2.05 9.29
CA LYS A 63 16.29 2.89 9.98
C LYS A 63 15.61 3.97 10.81
N GLN A 64 14.58 4.61 10.28
CA GLN A 64 13.82 5.64 10.99
C GLN A 64 13.07 5.05 12.19
N GLU A 65 12.38 3.92 12.02
CA GLU A 65 11.68 3.22 13.11
C GLU A 65 12.64 2.86 14.26
N LYS A 66 13.82 2.32 13.94
CA LYS A 66 14.86 2.05 14.95
C LYS A 66 15.33 3.32 15.67
N SER A 67 15.48 4.43 14.95
CA SER A 67 15.87 5.70 15.55
C SER A 67 14.78 6.23 16.49
N LEU A 68 13.52 6.19 16.04
CA LEU A 68 12.36 6.60 16.83
C LEU A 68 12.22 5.72 18.08
N ARG A 69 12.42 4.40 17.97
CA ARG A 69 12.33 3.50 19.12
C ARG A 69 13.38 3.83 20.18
N LYS A 70 14.61 4.12 19.76
CA LYS A 70 15.67 4.61 20.67
C LYS A 70 15.29 5.94 21.33
N GLN A 71 14.67 6.85 20.58
CA GLN A 71 14.16 8.10 21.16
C GLN A 71 13.08 7.82 22.20
N LEU A 72 12.13 6.94 21.88
CA LEU A 72 11.05 6.55 22.78
C LEU A 72 11.59 5.96 24.10
N ASP A 73 12.59 5.08 24.01
CA ASP A 73 13.25 4.45 25.15
C ASP A 73 14.06 5.45 26.00
N SER A 74 14.48 6.58 25.42
CA SER A 74 15.24 7.62 26.13
C SER A 74 14.39 8.56 26.99
N TYR A 75 13.06 8.57 26.79
CA TYR A 75 12.17 9.39 27.61
C TYR A 75 12.06 8.84 29.03
N PRO A 76 11.81 9.70 30.04
CA PRO A 76 11.55 9.25 31.39
C PRO A 76 10.32 8.34 31.41
N LYS A 77 10.43 7.22 32.14
CA LYS A 77 9.31 6.32 32.39
C LYS A 77 8.44 6.85 33.51
N VAL A 78 7.14 6.68 33.36
CA VAL A 78 6.11 7.13 34.31
C VAL A 78 5.21 5.94 34.61
N PRO A 79 4.85 5.70 35.88
CA PRO A 79 3.88 4.68 36.23
C PRO A 79 2.49 5.05 35.69
N ILE A 80 1.83 4.06 35.10
CA ILE A 80 0.46 4.12 34.60
C ILE A 80 -0.31 2.92 35.12
N GLU A 81 -1.58 3.13 35.44
CA GLU A 81 -2.51 2.07 35.78
C GLU A 81 -3.75 2.25 34.90
N ILE A 82 -4.04 1.25 34.08
CA ILE A 82 -5.21 1.24 33.21
C ILE A 82 -6.24 0.30 33.84
N PRO A 83 -7.46 0.77 34.16
CA PRO A 83 -8.47 -0.09 34.74
C PRO A 83 -8.90 -1.20 33.77
N GLU A 84 -9.31 -2.33 34.32
CA GLU A 84 -9.95 -3.40 33.54
C GLU A 84 -11.25 -2.88 32.90
N ASP A 85 -11.51 -3.30 31.66
CA ASP A 85 -12.74 -2.97 30.93
C ASP A 85 -13.54 -4.25 30.70
N PRO A 86 -14.67 -4.45 31.40
CA PRO A 86 -15.50 -5.64 31.25
C PRO A 86 -16.06 -5.82 29.82
N ASN A 87 -16.10 -4.75 29.03
CA ASN A 87 -16.62 -4.79 27.66
C ASN A 87 -15.54 -5.11 26.62
N ASN A 88 -14.27 -5.14 27.02
CA ASN A 88 -13.16 -5.45 26.13
C ASN A 88 -12.42 -6.69 26.67
N PRO A 89 -12.48 -7.83 25.97
CA PRO A 89 -11.82 -9.06 26.41
C PRO A 89 -10.29 -9.03 26.30
N ASP A 90 -9.71 -8.01 25.66
CA ASP A 90 -8.26 -7.89 25.55
C ASP A 90 -7.63 -7.45 26.89
N ASP A 91 -6.46 -8.01 27.21
CA ASP A 91 -5.71 -7.64 28.41
C ASP A 91 -4.76 -6.44 28.18
N VAL A 92 -4.62 -5.98 26.94
CA VAL A 92 -3.65 -4.93 26.56
C VAL A 92 -4.27 -3.76 25.80
N VAL A 93 -3.83 -2.55 26.12
CA VAL A 93 -4.14 -1.32 25.38
C VAL A 93 -2.97 -0.95 24.48
N PRO A 94 -3.14 -0.98 23.14
CA PRO A 94 -2.12 -0.49 22.22
C PRO A 94 -2.17 1.05 22.14
N VAL A 95 -1.01 1.68 22.28
CA VAL A 95 -0.81 3.14 22.12
C VAL A 95 0.25 3.38 21.05
N GLY A 96 -0.10 4.15 20.02
CA GLY A 96 0.79 4.48 18.92
C GLY A 96 1.56 5.79 19.13
N TRP A 97 2.86 5.78 18.86
CA TRP A 97 3.70 6.98 18.80
C TRP A 97 4.62 6.92 17.58
N ASN A 98 4.43 7.83 16.62
CA ASN A 98 5.20 7.91 15.37
C ASN A 98 5.33 6.55 14.64
N GLY A 99 4.24 5.78 14.59
CA GLY A 99 4.20 4.45 13.96
C GLY A 99 4.67 3.29 14.85
N ILE A 100 5.22 3.57 16.04
CA ILE A 100 5.59 2.54 17.03
C ILE A 100 4.37 2.23 17.90
N ILE A 101 3.99 0.96 17.98
CA ILE A 101 2.89 0.50 18.83
C ILE A 101 3.47 0.01 20.16
N TYR A 102 2.98 0.59 21.26
CA TYR A 102 3.34 0.22 22.62
C TYR A 102 2.15 -0.44 23.31
N ALA A 103 2.30 -1.69 23.76
CA ALA A 103 1.24 -2.44 24.42
C ALA A 103 1.34 -2.24 25.94
N ILE A 104 0.29 -1.69 26.54
CA ILE A 104 0.20 -1.44 27.99
C ILE A 104 -0.79 -2.43 28.59
N PRO A 105 -0.40 -3.26 29.57
CA PRO A 105 -1.34 -4.18 30.20
C PRO A 105 -2.38 -3.43 31.04
N ARG A 106 -3.61 -3.94 31.04
CA ARG A 106 -4.71 -3.49 31.91
C ARG A 106 -4.61 -4.15 33.30
N GLY A 107 -5.29 -3.58 34.28
CA GLY A 107 -5.48 -4.15 35.62
C GLY A 107 -4.24 -4.14 36.52
N GLN A 108 -3.10 -3.65 36.05
CA GLN A 108 -1.87 -3.58 36.82
C GLN A 108 -1.11 -2.27 36.61
N GLN A 109 -0.28 -1.93 37.60
CA GLN A 109 0.66 -0.82 37.48
C GLN A 109 1.79 -1.21 36.53
N PHE A 110 2.04 -0.37 35.53
CA PHE A 110 3.06 -0.58 34.51
C PHE A 110 3.86 0.70 34.27
N GLU A 111 5.09 0.59 33.80
CA GLU A 111 5.93 1.76 33.50
C GLU A 111 6.00 2.01 32.00
N VAL A 112 5.63 3.22 31.56
CA VAL A 112 5.66 3.60 30.14
C VAL A 112 6.44 4.88 29.92
N PRO A 113 7.05 5.10 28.74
CA PRO A 113 7.65 6.38 28.39
C PRO A 113 6.64 7.53 28.46
N LYS A 114 7.08 8.70 28.95
CA LYS A 114 6.22 9.88 29.12
C LYS A 114 5.33 10.21 27.90
N PRO A 115 5.82 10.18 26.64
CA PRO A 115 4.96 10.44 25.48
C PRO A 115 3.79 9.47 25.34
N ILE A 116 4.01 8.18 25.68
CA ILE A 116 2.97 7.15 25.65
C ILE A 116 1.92 7.44 26.73
N TYR A 117 2.37 7.78 27.94
CA TYR A 117 1.48 8.19 29.02
C TYR A 117 0.61 9.38 28.63
N ASP A 118 1.23 10.44 28.10
CA ASP A 118 0.53 11.68 27.73
C ASP A 118 -0.54 11.41 26.66
N ILE A 119 -0.23 10.60 25.64
CA ILE A 119 -1.17 10.22 24.58
C ILE A 119 -2.36 9.44 25.14
N TRP A 120 -2.09 8.41 25.94
CA TRP A 120 -3.15 7.61 26.55
C TRP A 120 -4.04 8.46 27.44
N LYS A 121 -3.44 9.27 28.32
CA LYS A 121 -4.16 10.13 29.27
C LYS A 121 -5.06 11.11 28.54
N TYR A 122 -4.54 11.78 27.51
CA TYR A 122 -5.33 12.69 26.70
C TYR A 122 -6.52 11.97 26.05
N SER A 123 -6.29 10.84 25.38
CA SER A 123 -7.35 10.05 24.75
C SER A 123 -8.44 9.61 25.75
N TYR A 124 -8.02 9.15 26.93
CA TYR A 124 -8.90 8.71 27.99
C TYR A 124 -9.73 9.86 28.59
N GLU A 125 -9.13 11.02 28.83
CA GLU A 125 -9.81 12.22 29.31
C GLU A 125 -10.85 12.73 28.31
N GLN A 126 -10.54 12.74 27.01
CA GLN A 126 -11.49 13.11 25.96
C GLN A 126 -12.68 12.14 25.93
N THR A 127 -12.41 10.83 25.99
CA THR A 127 -13.45 9.80 26.03
C THR A 127 -14.37 9.97 27.24
N LYS A 128 -13.79 10.22 28.43
CA LYS A 128 -14.55 10.51 29.64
C LYS A 128 -15.42 11.76 29.51
N ALA A 129 -14.89 12.84 28.93
CA ALA A 129 -15.63 14.08 28.74
C ALA A 129 -16.84 13.89 27.81
N VAL A 130 -16.67 13.16 26.71
CA VAL A 130 -17.76 12.82 25.78
C VAL A 130 -18.80 11.92 26.47
N ASN A 131 -18.38 10.87 27.16
CA ASN A 131 -19.30 9.96 27.87
C ASN A 131 -20.07 10.64 29.00
N LYS A 132 -19.47 11.67 29.64
CA LYS A 132 -20.16 12.51 30.62
C LYS A 132 -21.24 13.35 29.93
N ARG A 133 -20.90 14.01 28.81
CA ARG A 133 -21.85 14.83 28.04
C ARG A 133 -23.05 14.01 27.56
N ILE A 134 -22.83 12.81 27.04
CA ILE A 134 -23.90 11.91 26.58
C ILE A 134 -24.84 11.55 27.74
N ARG A 135 -24.29 11.15 28.89
CA ARG A 135 -25.11 10.82 30.07
C ARG A 135 -25.95 12.00 30.56
N GLU A 136 -25.40 13.21 30.49
CA GLU A 136 -26.12 14.43 30.87
C GLU A 136 -27.19 14.83 29.84
N SER A 137 -26.96 14.65 28.54
CA SER A 137 -27.97 14.94 27.51
C SER A 137 -29.12 13.95 27.55
N THR A 138 -28.85 12.65 27.70
CA THR A 138 -29.90 11.61 27.78
C THR A 138 -30.82 11.82 28.99
N LYS A 139 -30.28 12.30 30.13
CA LYS A 139 -31.12 12.64 31.31
C LYS A 139 -32.06 13.81 31.06
N LYS A 140 -31.65 14.79 30.25
CA LYS A 140 -32.50 15.93 29.89
C LYS A 140 -33.62 15.53 28.93
N GLU A 141 -33.35 14.62 28.00
CA GLU A 141 -34.33 14.16 27.02
C GLU A 141 -35.40 13.22 27.63
N ILE A 142 -35.05 12.43 28.65
CA ILE A 142 -36.01 11.56 29.36
C ILE A 142 -36.91 12.37 30.32
N GLN A 143 -36.54 13.60 30.67
CA GLN A 143 -37.38 14.51 31.47
C GLN A 143 -38.46 15.24 30.65
N VAL A 144 -39.02 14.58 29.63
CA VAL A 144 -40.20 15.08 28.92
C VAL A 144 -41.42 14.26 29.37
N LEU A 145 -42.19 14.90 30.28
CA LEU A 145 -43.58 14.63 30.75
C LEU A 145 -44.04 13.16 30.88
#